data_AF-A0A543IEX8-F1
#
_entry.id   AF-A0A543IEX8-F1
#
_cell.length_a   1.000
_cell.length_b   1.000
_cell.length_c   1.000
_cell.angle_alpha   90.00
_cell.angle_beta   90.00
_cell.angle_gamma   90.00
#
_symmetry.space_group_name_H-M   'P 1'
#
loop_
_entity.id
_entity.type
_entity.pdbx_description
1 polymer ?
#
loop_
_entity_poly.entity_id
_entity_poly.type
_entity_poly.pdbx_seq_one_letter_code
_entity_poly.pdbx_strand_id
1 'polypeptide(L)'
;MTRRRLAAAALAAASAAALGAGTLATASAAQAAPAPAAPAPHERAEVDFTGIVALSNCSGSIVRGPRSRDTDAALVMTNGHCLETGMPGAGEVVVDQPSSRTFTLLDRTGTKELGTLRATRIEYATMTDTDVAVYRLDTTYAAIRARHGVPALRLSAARPQDGTPIRVVSGYWKTIYSCKIDETVHRLREAEWTWKNSLRYTPECQTIGGTSGSPVVDARTRHVVGVNNTGNEDGERCTLNNPCEVDRRGNVTVRQGINYGQQTYQLARCLGKGNDVVLDRKCALPRP
;
A
#
# COMPACT_ATOMS: atom_id res chain seq x y z
N MET A 1 20.19 -68.73 -9.74
CA MET A 1 21.07 -69.27 -8.68
C MET A 1 21.21 -68.19 -7.62
N THR A 2 20.90 -68.32 -6.33
CA THR A 2 20.52 -69.45 -5.47
C THR A 2 20.05 -68.83 -4.14
N ARG A 3 18.89 -69.28 -3.63
CA ARG A 3 18.58 -69.56 -2.19
C ARG A 3 18.52 -68.36 -1.22
N ARG A 4 17.63 -68.26 -0.22
CA ARG A 4 17.02 -69.26 0.68
C ARG A 4 15.93 -68.52 1.53
N ARG A 5 14.70 -69.06 1.69
CA ARG A 5 14.17 -69.77 2.91
C ARG A 5 13.85 -68.82 4.10
N LEU A 6 12.79 -68.91 4.91
CA LEU A 6 11.74 -69.88 5.30
C LEU A 6 10.73 -69.07 6.19
N ALA A 7 9.42 -69.18 6.00
CA ALA A 7 8.45 -70.03 6.75
C ALA A 7 8.00 -69.57 8.17
N ALA A 8 6.67 -69.37 8.27
CA ALA A 8 5.75 -69.90 9.31
C ALA A 8 5.79 -69.22 10.70
N ALA A 9 4.77 -69.26 11.57
CA ALA A 9 3.49 -69.97 11.69
C ALA A 9 2.66 -69.12 12.71
N ALA A 10 1.34 -69.00 12.66
CA ALA A 10 0.31 -69.92 13.14
C ALA A 10 -0.55 -69.23 14.22
N LEU A 11 -1.86 -69.43 14.08
CA LEU A 11 -2.91 -69.08 15.03
C LEU A 11 -2.77 -69.86 16.34
N ALA A 12 -3.25 -69.30 17.45
CA ALA A 12 -3.91 -70.07 18.49
C ALA A 12 -4.92 -69.19 19.25
N ALA A 13 -6.19 -69.55 19.12
CA ALA A 13 -7.28 -69.12 19.97
C ALA A 13 -7.28 -69.93 21.27
N ALA A 14 -7.68 -69.32 22.38
CA ALA A 14 -8.18 -70.04 23.54
C ALA A 14 -9.24 -69.21 24.24
N SER A 15 -10.46 -69.76 24.23
CA SER A 15 -11.67 -69.31 24.90
C SER A 15 -11.64 -69.71 26.38
N ALA A 16 -12.12 -68.82 27.25
CA ALA A 16 -12.57 -69.18 28.59
C ALA A 16 -13.83 -68.35 28.93
N ALA A 17 -14.96 -69.04 29.01
CA ALA A 17 -16.20 -68.52 29.54
C ALA A 17 -16.20 -68.67 31.08
N ALA A 18 -16.54 -67.62 31.79
CA ALA A 18 -16.88 -67.66 33.21
C ALA A 18 -18.09 -66.76 33.47
N LEU A 19 -19.04 -67.31 34.24
CA LEU A 19 -20.36 -66.76 34.52
C LEU A 19 -20.31 -65.53 35.43
N GLY A 20 -21.23 -64.59 35.20
CA GLY A 20 -21.54 -63.51 36.14
C GLY A 20 -22.90 -62.91 35.85
N ALA A 21 -23.86 -63.15 36.73
CA ALA A 21 -25.14 -62.44 36.76
C ALA A 21 -24.89 -60.99 37.21
N GLY A 22 -25.42 -60.00 36.48
CA GLY A 22 -25.27 -58.59 36.84
C GLY A 22 -26.12 -57.66 35.98
N THR A 23 -27.25 -57.23 36.55
CA THR A 23 -27.95 -55.94 36.35
C THR A 23 -27.93 -55.28 34.96
N LEU A 24 -29.12 -55.20 34.34
CA LEU A 24 -29.43 -54.27 33.25
C LEU A 24 -29.19 -52.82 33.70
N ALA A 25 -28.03 -52.25 33.36
CA ALA A 25 -27.80 -50.81 33.39
C ALA A 25 -28.08 -50.26 31.99
N THR A 26 -29.16 -49.50 31.85
CA THR A 26 -29.46 -48.71 30.66
C THR A 26 -28.36 -47.65 30.48
N ALA A 27 -27.44 -47.87 29.55
CA ALA A 27 -26.48 -46.85 29.14
C ALA A 27 -27.25 -45.73 28.42
N SER A 28 -27.54 -44.65 29.15
CA SER A 28 -28.05 -43.42 28.56
C SER A 28 -26.94 -42.82 27.71
N ALA A 29 -27.13 -42.78 26.38
CA ALA A 29 -26.21 -42.13 25.47
C ALA A 29 -26.20 -40.63 25.78
N ALA A 30 -25.16 -40.15 26.45
CA ALA A 30 -24.93 -38.72 26.62
C ALA A 30 -24.77 -38.08 25.24
N GLN A 31 -25.76 -37.29 24.82
CA GLN A 31 -25.68 -36.49 23.61
C GLN A 31 -24.57 -35.45 23.79
N ALA A 32 -23.52 -35.59 22.99
CA ALA A 32 -22.46 -34.59 22.90
C ALA A 32 -23.10 -33.26 22.49
N ALA A 33 -22.99 -32.25 23.36
CA ALA A 33 -23.42 -30.90 23.03
C ALA A 33 -22.64 -30.41 21.80
N PRO A 34 -23.29 -29.74 20.83
CA PRO A 34 -22.61 -29.21 19.67
C PRO A 34 -21.56 -28.20 20.11
N ALA A 35 -20.33 -28.38 19.64
CA ALA A 35 -19.26 -27.41 19.86
C ALA A 35 -19.69 -26.04 19.29
N PRO A 36 -19.45 -24.92 20.01
CA PRO A 36 -19.77 -23.60 19.48
C PRO A 36 -19.01 -23.38 18.17
N ALA A 37 -19.77 -23.01 17.13
CA ALA A 37 -19.20 -22.69 15.83
C ALA A 37 -18.17 -21.56 15.99
N ALA A 38 -16.98 -21.75 15.40
CA ALA A 38 -15.99 -20.69 15.35
C ALA A 38 -16.58 -19.46 14.66
N PRO A 39 -16.36 -18.24 15.18
CA PRO A 39 -16.87 -17.04 14.55
C PRO A 39 -16.33 -16.96 13.11
N ALA A 40 -17.24 -16.67 12.17
CA ALA A 40 -16.88 -16.47 10.77
C ALA A 40 -15.78 -15.39 10.67
N PRO A 41 -14.80 -15.53 9.77
CA PRO A 41 -13.79 -14.50 9.56
C PRO A 41 -14.51 -13.18 9.27
N HIS A 42 -14.23 -12.13 10.05
CA HIS A 42 -14.65 -10.78 9.69
C HIS A 42 -14.01 -10.46 8.34
N GLU A 43 -14.80 -10.44 7.27
CA GLU A 43 -14.34 -9.91 5.99
C GLU A 43 -13.84 -8.49 6.24
N ARG A 44 -12.56 -8.23 5.95
CA ARG A 44 -12.02 -6.87 6.04
C ARG A 44 -12.83 -5.99 5.08
N ALA A 45 -13.33 -4.87 5.59
CA ALA A 45 -14.01 -3.87 4.77
C ALA A 45 -13.21 -3.57 3.48
N GLU A 46 -13.89 -3.30 2.37
CA GLU A 46 -13.26 -2.96 1.08
C GLU A 46 -12.50 -1.62 1.14
N VAL A 47 -11.51 -1.39 0.25
CA VAL A 47 -10.76 -0.12 0.20
C VAL A 47 -11.74 0.97 -0.20
N ASP A 48 -11.82 2.02 0.59
CA ASP A 48 -12.71 3.16 0.37
C ASP A 48 -11.92 4.48 0.43
N PHE A 49 -12.60 5.62 0.49
CA PHE A 49 -11.97 6.94 0.52
C PHE A 49 -11.50 7.38 1.91
N THR A 50 -11.45 6.48 2.89
CA THR A 50 -10.94 6.80 4.22
C THR A 50 -9.49 7.29 4.14
N GLY A 51 -9.25 8.49 4.67
CA GLY A 51 -7.91 9.09 4.71
C GLY A 51 -7.47 9.71 3.38
N ILE A 52 -8.37 9.87 2.41
CA ILE A 52 -8.08 10.45 1.10
C ILE A 52 -8.34 11.95 1.11
N VAL A 53 -7.48 12.69 0.40
CA VAL A 53 -7.67 14.12 0.17
C VAL A 53 -7.67 14.44 -1.33
N ALA A 54 -8.45 15.45 -1.70
CA ALA A 54 -8.45 16.04 -3.02
C ALA A 54 -7.62 17.34 -3.04
N LEU A 55 -6.93 17.57 -4.15
CA LEU A 55 -6.22 18.82 -4.47
C LEU A 55 -6.81 19.39 -5.79
N SER A 56 -6.34 20.54 -6.26
CA SER A 56 -6.91 21.22 -7.44
C SER A 56 -6.77 20.46 -8.77
N ASN A 57 -5.75 19.62 -8.90
CA ASN A 57 -5.42 18.85 -10.10
C ASN A 57 -4.58 17.59 -9.77
N CYS A 58 -4.59 17.18 -8.50
CA CYS A 58 -3.91 16.00 -7.99
C CYS A 58 -4.74 15.39 -6.86
N SER A 59 -4.35 14.20 -6.45
CA SER A 59 -4.87 13.47 -5.32
C SER A 59 -3.82 13.33 -4.21
N GLY A 60 -4.26 12.93 -3.02
CA GLY A 60 -3.35 12.69 -1.92
C GLY A 60 -3.99 11.84 -0.83
N SER A 61 -3.24 11.59 0.23
CA SER A 61 -3.76 10.87 1.40
C SER A 61 -3.07 11.27 2.69
N ILE A 62 -3.83 11.19 3.79
CA ILE A 62 -3.27 11.25 5.13
C ILE A 62 -2.55 9.94 5.39
N VAL A 63 -1.23 10.00 5.56
CA VAL A 63 -0.39 8.82 5.78
C VAL A 63 0.30 8.87 7.13
N ARG A 64 0.68 7.71 7.66
CA ARG A 64 1.53 7.58 8.84
C ARG A 64 2.56 6.47 8.68
N GLY A 65 3.75 6.69 9.23
CA GLY A 65 4.82 5.72 9.27
C GLY A 65 4.62 4.66 10.36
N PRO A 66 5.47 3.62 10.39
CA PRO A 66 5.39 2.54 11.40
C PRO A 66 5.57 3.02 12.85
N ARG A 67 6.27 4.14 13.06
CA ARG A 67 6.61 4.70 14.38
C ARG A 67 5.78 5.93 14.78
N SER A 68 4.87 6.38 13.92
CA SER A 68 4.04 7.56 14.18
C SER A 68 3.09 7.32 15.35
N ARG A 69 2.91 8.33 16.21
CA ARG A 69 1.97 8.35 17.33
C ARG A 69 0.75 9.21 16.97
N ASP A 70 -0.38 8.96 17.64
CA ASP A 70 -1.62 9.71 17.39
C ASP A 70 -1.48 11.21 17.74
N THR A 71 -0.56 11.55 18.64
CA THR A 71 -0.23 12.94 19.02
C THR A 71 0.72 13.64 18.07
N ASP A 72 1.32 12.94 17.10
CA ASP A 72 2.21 13.56 16.13
C ASP A 72 1.39 14.40 15.14
N ALA A 73 1.99 15.45 14.60
CA ALA A 73 1.42 16.21 13.49
C ALA A 73 1.18 15.27 12.30
N ALA A 74 -0.01 15.33 11.73
CA ALA A 74 -0.40 14.44 10.64
C ALA A 74 0.37 14.79 9.35
N LEU A 75 0.57 13.78 8.51
CA LEU A 75 1.22 13.93 7.21
C LEU A 75 0.22 13.73 6.08
N VAL A 76 0.32 14.54 5.03
CA VAL A 76 -0.35 14.31 3.74
C VAL A 76 0.71 13.99 2.69
N MET A 77 0.51 12.89 1.95
CA MET A 77 1.37 12.46 0.85
C MET A 77 0.68 12.70 -0.49
N THR A 78 1.46 13.17 -1.48
CA THR A 78 1.13 13.29 -2.90
C THR A 78 2.42 13.12 -3.73
N ASN A 79 2.45 13.45 -5.01
CA ASN A 79 3.68 13.47 -5.81
C ASN A 79 4.47 14.77 -5.63
N GLY A 80 5.79 14.71 -5.86
CA GLY A 80 6.65 15.87 -6.03
C GLY A 80 6.22 16.75 -7.21
N HIS A 81 5.79 16.16 -8.32
CA HIS A 81 5.29 16.97 -9.45
C HIS A 81 3.97 17.72 -9.14
N CYS A 82 3.29 17.36 -8.04
CA CYS A 82 2.06 18.02 -7.61
C CYS A 82 2.32 19.25 -6.71
N LEU A 83 3.58 19.60 -6.39
CA LEU A 83 3.90 20.75 -5.54
C LEU A 83 3.31 22.06 -6.09
N GLU A 84 2.85 22.93 -5.18
CA GLU A 84 2.24 24.22 -5.49
C GLU A 84 3.26 25.25 -5.98
N THR A 85 4.53 24.98 -5.72
CA THR A 85 5.69 25.79 -6.12
C THR A 85 6.26 25.41 -7.48
N GLY A 86 5.68 24.40 -8.16
CA GLY A 86 6.20 23.82 -9.39
C GLY A 86 6.94 22.50 -9.17
N MET A 87 7.19 21.78 -10.27
CA MET A 87 7.86 20.47 -10.27
C MET A 87 9.34 20.63 -9.89
N PRO A 88 9.86 19.92 -8.87
CA PRO A 88 11.29 19.89 -8.58
C PRO A 88 12.09 19.37 -9.78
N GLY A 89 13.19 20.04 -10.11
CA GLY A 89 14.10 19.61 -11.18
C GLY A 89 14.78 18.26 -10.88
N ALA A 90 15.37 17.65 -11.91
CA ALA A 90 16.18 16.45 -11.69
C ALA A 90 17.38 16.75 -10.77
N GLY A 91 17.52 15.98 -9.68
CA GLY A 91 18.51 16.20 -8.63
C GLY A 91 18.04 17.09 -7.48
N GLU A 92 16.86 17.72 -7.59
CA GLU A 92 16.34 18.63 -6.57
C GLU A 92 15.61 17.89 -5.45
N VAL A 93 15.83 18.33 -4.21
CA VAL A 93 15.17 17.85 -3.01
C VAL A 93 14.77 19.04 -2.14
N VAL A 94 13.47 19.15 -1.85
CA VAL A 94 12.89 20.20 -1.00
C VAL A 94 12.67 19.62 0.40
N VAL A 95 13.18 20.28 1.43
CA VAL A 95 13.06 19.85 2.84
C VAL A 95 12.78 21.06 3.72
N ASP A 96 11.88 20.90 4.68
CA ASP A 96 11.56 21.90 5.71
C ASP A 96 11.19 23.29 5.16
N GLN A 97 10.48 23.32 4.04
CA GLN A 97 10.04 24.56 3.41
C GLN A 97 8.63 24.95 3.92
N PRO A 98 8.41 26.17 4.44
CA PRO A 98 7.09 26.62 4.85
C PRO A 98 6.05 26.49 3.73
N SER A 99 4.85 26.04 4.07
CA SER A 99 3.74 25.92 3.13
C SER A 99 2.43 26.23 3.84
N SER A 100 1.52 26.87 3.11
CA SER A 100 0.14 27.12 3.51
C SER A 100 -0.86 26.27 2.73
N ARG A 101 -0.39 25.23 2.03
CA ARG A 101 -1.22 24.42 1.15
C ARG A 101 -2.39 23.80 1.92
N THR A 102 -3.54 23.75 1.27
CA THR A 102 -4.75 23.13 1.81
C THR A 102 -5.11 21.86 1.04
N PHE A 103 -5.85 20.98 1.70
CA PHE A 103 -6.32 19.72 1.16
C PHE A 103 -7.77 19.49 1.56
N THR A 104 -8.63 19.11 0.62
CA THR A 104 -10.02 18.77 0.91
C THR A 104 -10.09 17.33 1.41
N LEU A 105 -10.49 17.12 2.66
CA LEU A 105 -10.67 15.80 3.24
C LEU A 105 -12.01 15.20 2.79
N LEU A 106 -11.96 13.98 2.25
CA LEU A 106 -13.16 13.28 1.80
C LEU A 106 -13.75 12.38 2.90
N ASP A 107 -15.05 12.16 2.81
CA ASP A 107 -15.70 11.08 3.55
C ASP A 107 -15.35 9.72 2.95
N ARG A 108 -15.68 8.64 3.67
CA ARG A 108 -15.35 7.29 3.24
C ARG A 108 -15.96 6.89 1.89
N THR A 109 -17.04 7.56 1.47
CA THR A 109 -17.72 7.27 0.19
C THR A 109 -17.14 8.08 -0.96
N GLY A 110 -16.32 9.10 -0.67
CA GLY A 110 -15.82 10.07 -1.65
C GLY A 110 -16.88 11.09 -2.08
N THR A 111 -18.13 10.98 -1.63
CA THR A 111 -19.24 11.83 -2.09
C THR A 111 -19.31 13.16 -1.35
N LYS A 112 -18.81 13.22 -0.12
CA LYS A 112 -18.85 14.42 0.73
C LYS A 112 -17.47 14.88 1.12
N GLU A 113 -17.37 16.19 1.34
CA GLU A 113 -16.19 16.84 1.92
C GLU A 113 -16.42 16.98 3.43
N LEU A 114 -15.47 16.51 4.22
CA LEU A 114 -15.53 16.58 5.68
C LEU A 114 -14.90 17.85 6.25
N GLY A 115 -14.06 18.52 5.46
CA GLY A 115 -13.39 19.76 5.83
C GLY A 115 -12.08 19.96 5.09
N THR A 116 -11.38 21.04 5.47
CA THR A 116 -10.09 21.42 4.89
C THR A 116 -8.98 21.17 5.89
N LEU A 117 -7.95 20.44 5.46
CA LEU A 117 -6.70 20.27 6.19
C LEU A 117 -5.68 21.28 5.68
N ARG A 118 -4.75 21.71 6.53
CA ARG A 118 -3.77 22.73 6.18
C ARG A 118 -2.35 22.30 6.53
N ALA A 119 -1.44 22.45 5.58
CA ALA A 119 -0.01 22.29 5.81
C ALA A 119 0.56 23.46 6.59
N THR A 120 1.64 23.18 7.32
CA THR A 120 2.57 24.19 7.87
C THR A 120 3.89 24.21 7.10
N ARG A 121 4.30 23.06 6.55
CA ARG A 121 5.51 22.91 5.75
C ARG A 121 5.45 21.71 4.81
N ILE A 122 6.27 21.77 3.76
CA ILE A 122 6.75 20.61 3.02
C ILE A 122 7.79 19.93 3.91
N GLU A 123 7.46 18.74 4.41
CA GLU A 123 8.37 17.92 5.20
C GLU A 123 9.51 17.37 4.31
N TYR A 124 9.14 16.92 3.11
CA TYR A 124 10.05 16.37 2.11
C TYR A 124 9.37 16.34 0.75
N ALA A 125 10.05 16.73 -0.32
CA ALA A 125 9.58 16.50 -1.68
C ALA A 125 10.73 16.33 -2.68
N THR A 126 10.54 15.48 -3.67
CA THR A 126 11.50 15.29 -4.77
C THR A 126 10.84 14.60 -5.97
N MET A 127 11.42 14.83 -7.15
CA MET A 127 11.23 14.01 -8.37
C MET A 127 12.49 13.24 -8.76
N THR A 128 13.52 13.25 -7.91
CA THR A 128 14.78 12.51 -8.10
C THR A 128 14.61 11.09 -7.59
N ASP A 129 14.93 10.07 -8.39
CA ASP A 129 14.84 8.64 -8.05
C ASP A 129 13.45 8.11 -7.66
N THR A 130 12.52 8.97 -7.25
CA THR A 130 11.13 8.74 -6.90
C THR A 130 10.37 10.04 -7.14
N ASP A 131 9.05 10.00 -7.07
CA ASP A 131 8.19 11.18 -7.20
C ASP A 131 7.23 11.24 -6.01
N VAL A 132 7.61 11.99 -4.98
CA VAL A 132 6.84 12.08 -3.74
C VAL A 132 6.97 13.45 -3.11
N ALA A 133 5.87 13.93 -2.54
CA ALA A 133 5.83 15.07 -1.64
C ALA A 133 5.07 14.68 -0.37
N VAL A 134 5.56 15.17 0.77
CA VAL A 134 4.99 14.97 2.09
C VAL A 134 4.85 16.32 2.75
N TYR A 135 3.63 16.65 3.14
CA TYR A 135 3.29 17.85 3.88
C TYR A 135 3.04 17.52 5.33
N ARG A 136 3.58 18.33 6.24
CA ARG A 136 3.20 18.31 7.65
C ARG A 136 2.02 19.22 7.88
N LEU A 137 0.98 18.71 8.52
CA LEU A 137 -0.22 19.48 8.86
C LEU A 137 -0.06 20.26 10.17
N ASP A 138 -0.91 21.27 10.35
CA ASP A 138 -1.08 22.02 11.61
C ASP A 138 -1.86 21.23 12.69
N THR A 139 -2.37 20.05 12.35
CA THR A 139 -3.23 19.21 13.19
C THR A 139 -2.64 17.81 13.36
N THR A 140 -2.98 17.14 14.46
CA THR A 140 -2.50 15.78 14.77
C THR A 140 -3.44 14.70 14.24
N TYR A 141 -2.96 13.47 14.14
CA TYR A 141 -3.83 12.34 13.76
C TYR A 141 -5.00 12.14 14.73
N ALA A 142 -4.77 12.31 16.04
CA ALA A 142 -5.82 12.23 17.06
C ALA A 142 -6.90 13.28 16.83
N ALA A 143 -6.50 14.52 16.51
CA ALA A 143 -7.42 15.62 16.27
C ALA A 143 -8.25 15.40 14.99
N ILE A 144 -7.64 14.93 13.90
CA ILE A 144 -8.35 14.58 12.66
C ILE A 144 -9.38 13.47 12.96
N ARG A 145 -8.96 12.41 13.65
CA ARG A 145 -9.85 11.30 14.00
C ARG A 145 -11.01 11.76 14.88
N ALA A 146 -10.75 12.60 15.88
CA ALA A 146 -11.79 13.11 16.78
C ALA A 146 -12.80 14.01 16.06
N ARG A 147 -12.35 14.86 15.14
CA ARG A 147 -13.21 15.81 14.42
C ARG A 147 -13.98 15.18 13.26
N HIS A 148 -13.35 14.26 12.53
CA HIS A 148 -13.87 13.77 11.24
C HIS A 148 -14.13 12.26 11.23
N GLY A 149 -13.73 11.52 12.27
CA GLY A 149 -13.80 10.06 12.28
C GLY A 149 -12.82 9.38 11.31
N VAL A 150 -11.88 10.14 10.72
CA VAL A 150 -10.97 9.64 9.69
C VAL A 150 -9.62 9.22 10.28
N PRO A 151 -9.23 7.93 10.23
CA PRO A 151 -7.88 7.49 10.52
C PRO A 151 -6.92 7.78 9.35
N ALA A 152 -5.62 7.87 9.65
CA ALA A 152 -4.56 7.92 8.64
C ALA A 152 -4.22 6.53 8.10
N LEU A 153 -3.88 6.47 6.81
CA LEU A 153 -3.42 5.26 6.14
C LEU A 153 -1.99 4.91 6.57
N ARG A 154 -1.70 3.62 6.77
CA ARG A 154 -0.36 3.17 7.18
C ARG A 154 0.50 2.94 5.95
N LEU A 155 1.70 3.52 5.92
CA LEU A 155 2.71 3.21 4.92
C LEU A 155 3.31 1.82 5.18
N SER A 156 3.48 1.04 4.11
CA SER A 156 4.24 -0.21 4.17
C SER A 156 5.74 0.08 4.23
N ALA A 157 6.45 -0.54 5.17
CA ALA A 157 7.92 -0.54 5.19
C ALA A 157 8.53 -1.65 4.32
N ALA A 158 7.70 -2.49 3.70
CA ALA A 158 8.10 -3.54 2.78
C ALA A 158 7.77 -3.15 1.33
N ARG A 159 8.58 -3.63 0.39
CA ARG A 159 8.28 -3.53 -1.04
C ARG A 159 7.08 -4.43 -1.35
N PRO A 160 6.12 -4.00 -2.20
CA PRO A 160 5.11 -4.90 -2.70
C PRO A 160 5.74 -5.95 -3.63
N GLN A 161 5.04 -7.06 -3.82
CA GLN A 161 5.43 -8.10 -4.78
C GLN A 161 4.68 -7.91 -6.11
N ASP A 162 5.25 -8.40 -7.19
CA ASP A 162 4.56 -8.51 -8.47
C ASP A 162 3.29 -9.36 -8.30
N GLY A 163 2.22 -9.01 -9.01
CA GLY A 163 0.88 -9.60 -8.87
C GLY A 163 0.08 -9.14 -7.65
N THR A 164 0.62 -8.25 -6.79
CA THR A 164 -0.13 -7.70 -5.64
C THR A 164 -1.39 -6.98 -6.14
N PRO A 165 -2.59 -7.34 -5.66
CA PRO A 165 -3.81 -6.60 -5.97
C PRO A 165 -3.79 -5.26 -5.26
N ILE A 166 -4.02 -4.19 -6.02
CA ILE A 166 -3.96 -2.82 -5.53
C ILE A 166 -5.24 -2.05 -5.81
N ARG A 167 -5.38 -0.93 -5.11
CA ARG A 167 -6.37 0.09 -5.32
C ARG A 167 -5.67 1.43 -5.43
N VAL A 168 -5.86 2.13 -6.55
CA VAL A 168 -5.43 3.52 -6.70
C VAL A 168 -6.61 4.41 -6.37
N VAL A 169 -6.53 5.16 -5.27
CA VAL A 169 -7.67 5.89 -4.72
C VAL A 169 -7.55 7.38 -5.07
N SER A 170 -8.28 7.83 -6.09
CA SER A 170 -8.25 9.21 -6.60
C SER A 170 -9.18 10.12 -5.83
N GLY A 171 -8.62 11.02 -5.03
CA GLY A 171 -9.37 12.03 -4.32
C GLY A 171 -9.93 13.10 -5.27
N TYR A 172 -9.16 13.51 -6.27
CA TYR A 172 -9.58 14.51 -7.25
C TYR A 172 -10.79 14.05 -8.06
N TRP A 173 -10.70 12.83 -8.62
CA TRP A 173 -11.77 12.26 -9.44
C TRP A 173 -12.85 11.54 -8.63
N LYS A 174 -12.62 11.32 -7.32
CA LYS A 174 -13.49 10.51 -6.45
C LYS A 174 -13.73 9.11 -7.04
N THR A 175 -12.66 8.52 -7.56
CA THR A 175 -12.66 7.22 -8.27
C THR A 175 -11.63 6.27 -7.68
N ILE A 176 -12.00 4.99 -7.53
CA ILE A 176 -11.08 3.93 -7.13
C ILE A 176 -10.81 3.02 -8.32
N TYR A 177 -9.53 2.91 -8.71
CA TYR A 177 -9.11 1.98 -9.76
C TYR A 177 -8.66 0.66 -9.13
N SER A 178 -9.19 -0.44 -9.65
CA SER A 178 -8.88 -1.80 -9.17
C SER A 178 -8.01 -2.53 -10.17
N CYS A 179 -6.76 -2.80 -9.79
CA CYS A 179 -5.78 -3.41 -10.69
C CYS A 179 -4.73 -4.21 -9.91
N LYS A 180 -3.64 -4.62 -10.57
CA LYS A 180 -2.50 -5.27 -9.93
C LYS A 180 -1.20 -4.55 -10.27
N ILE A 181 -0.18 -4.77 -9.46
CA ILE A 181 1.21 -4.50 -9.85
C ILE A 181 1.62 -5.61 -10.82
N ASP A 182 2.00 -5.26 -12.03
CA ASP A 182 2.53 -6.19 -13.03
C ASP A 182 3.99 -6.52 -12.73
N GLU A 183 4.84 -5.48 -12.66
CA GLU A 183 6.28 -5.62 -12.42
C GLU A 183 6.85 -4.40 -11.70
N THR A 184 7.94 -4.60 -10.97
CA THR A 184 8.82 -3.50 -10.57
C THR A 184 9.83 -3.13 -11.66
N VAL A 185 9.62 -1.99 -12.31
CA VAL A 185 10.48 -1.47 -13.37
C VAL A 185 11.79 -0.92 -12.80
N HIS A 186 12.93 -1.34 -13.37
CA HIS A 186 14.25 -0.91 -12.90
C HIS A 186 14.41 0.61 -12.88
N ARG A 187 14.19 1.25 -14.04
CA ARG A 187 14.16 2.71 -14.22
C ARG A 187 12.99 3.11 -15.08
N LEU A 188 12.27 4.13 -14.65
CA LEU A 188 11.24 4.80 -15.43
C LEU A 188 11.75 6.20 -15.75
N ARG A 189 11.89 6.54 -17.04
CA ARG A 189 12.39 7.85 -17.47
C ARG A 189 11.29 8.64 -18.15
N GLU A 190 11.13 9.88 -17.73
CA GLU A 190 10.15 10.83 -18.24
C GLU A 190 10.79 12.21 -18.30
N ALA A 191 10.88 12.81 -19.50
CA ALA A 191 11.59 14.06 -19.73
C ALA A 191 13.01 14.03 -19.09
N GLU A 192 13.29 14.94 -18.16
CA GLU A 192 14.56 15.01 -17.42
C GLU A 192 14.65 14.03 -16.23
N TRP A 193 13.53 13.50 -15.76
CA TRP A 193 13.47 12.69 -14.54
C TRP A 193 13.73 11.21 -14.85
N THR A 194 14.40 10.55 -13.91
CA THR A 194 14.54 9.10 -13.91
C THR A 194 14.23 8.58 -12.53
N TRP A 195 13.11 7.88 -12.40
CA TRP A 195 12.70 7.21 -11.19
C TRP A 195 13.20 5.77 -11.14
N LYS A 196 13.39 5.24 -9.93
CA LYS A 196 13.95 3.93 -9.66
C LYS A 196 12.86 3.03 -9.08
N ASN A 197 12.83 1.77 -9.53
CA ASN A 197 11.93 0.76 -8.96
C ASN A 197 10.44 1.16 -9.02
N SER A 198 10.00 1.77 -10.12
CA SER A 198 8.61 2.17 -10.27
C SER A 198 7.70 0.95 -10.40
N LEU A 199 6.47 1.07 -9.90
CA LEU A 199 5.44 0.05 -9.99
C LEU A 199 4.76 0.17 -11.34
N ARG A 200 4.94 -0.80 -12.24
CA ARG A 200 4.10 -0.90 -13.44
C ARG A 200 2.78 -1.55 -13.06
N TYR A 201 1.67 -0.98 -13.51
CA TYR A 201 0.37 -1.59 -13.33
C TYR A 201 -0.01 -2.50 -14.49
N THR A 202 -0.98 -3.37 -14.26
CA THR A 202 -1.64 -4.10 -15.33
C THR A 202 -2.46 -3.14 -16.23
N PRO A 203 -2.70 -3.49 -17.51
CA PRO A 203 -3.35 -2.58 -18.48
C PRO A 203 -4.75 -2.11 -18.11
N GLU A 204 -5.46 -2.82 -17.22
CA GLU A 204 -6.78 -2.42 -16.74
C GLU A 204 -6.70 -1.22 -15.78
N CYS A 205 -5.51 -0.89 -15.27
CA CYS A 205 -5.30 0.27 -14.41
C CYS A 205 -5.23 1.56 -15.23
N GLN A 206 -6.38 2.04 -15.67
CA GLN A 206 -6.50 3.23 -16.53
C GLN A 206 -6.61 4.52 -15.73
N THR A 207 -5.59 4.80 -14.92
CA THR A 207 -5.44 6.09 -14.25
C THR A 207 -5.22 7.20 -15.28
N ILE A 208 -5.69 8.41 -14.98
CA ILE A 208 -5.65 9.58 -15.88
C ILE A 208 -5.04 10.78 -15.17
N GLY A 209 -4.70 11.85 -15.90
CA GLY A 209 -4.31 13.13 -15.29
C GLY A 209 -5.25 13.55 -14.16
N GLY A 210 -4.71 13.99 -13.03
CA GLY A 210 -5.48 14.27 -11.79
C GLY A 210 -5.52 13.11 -10.78
N THR A 211 -5.25 11.88 -11.21
CA THR A 211 -5.02 10.74 -10.29
C THR A 211 -3.62 10.74 -9.68
N SER A 212 -2.71 11.58 -10.18
CA SER A 212 -1.37 11.74 -9.60
C SER A 212 -1.44 12.04 -8.11
N GLY A 213 -0.60 11.40 -7.31
CA GLY A 213 -0.54 11.57 -5.87
C GLY A 213 -1.51 10.69 -5.08
N SER A 214 -2.42 9.98 -5.76
CA SER A 214 -3.26 8.96 -5.12
C SER A 214 -2.44 7.92 -4.38
N PRO A 215 -2.84 7.50 -3.17
CA PRO A 215 -2.23 6.32 -2.57
C PRO A 215 -2.52 5.08 -3.41
N VAL A 216 -1.48 4.27 -3.61
CA VAL A 216 -1.59 2.91 -4.10
C VAL A 216 -1.68 2.01 -2.87
N VAL A 217 -2.86 1.47 -2.62
CA VAL A 217 -3.18 0.65 -1.45
C VAL A 217 -3.16 -0.82 -1.82
N ASP A 218 -2.41 -1.64 -1.09
CA ASP A 218 -2.51 -3.09 -1.20
C ASP A 218 -3.88 -3.55 -0.67
N ALA A 219 -4.67 -4.20 -1.54
CA ALA A 219 -6.04 -4.57 -1.24
C ALA A 219 -6.15 -5.60 -0.10
N ARG A 220 -5.09 -6.38 0.15
CA ARG A 220 -5.03 -7.40 1.21
C ARG A 220 -4.60 -6.80 2.54
N THR A 221 -3.49 -6.05 2.54
CA THR A 221 -2.90 -5.53 3.79
C THR A 221 -3.48 -4.20 4.23
N ARG A 222 -4.09 -3.43 3.31
CA ARG A 222 -4.64 -2.09 3.52
C ARG A 222 -3.58 -1.03 3.83
N HIS A 223 -2.32 -1.36 3.56
CA HIS A 223 -1.22 -0.43 3.65
C HIS A 223 -0.99 0.25 2.30
N VAL A 224 -0.52 1.48 2.37
CA VAL A 224 -0.05 2.23 1.20
C VAL A 224 1.32 1.66 0.81
N VAL A 225 1.41 1.12 -0.40
CA VAL A 225 2.64 0.54 -0.96
C VAL A 225 3.29 1.43 -2.02
N GLY A 226 2.54 2.43 -2.51
CA GLY A 226 3.03 3.38 -3.48
C GLY A 226 2.20 4.66 -3.55
N VAL A 227 2.60 5.54 -4.44
CA VAL A 227 1.90 6.76 -4.85
C VAL A 227 1.75 6.74 -6.36
N ASN A 228 0.54 6.93 -6.87
CA ASN A 228 0.26 6.94 -8.30
C ASN A 228 1.00 8.10 -8.96
N ASN A 229 1.58 7.91 -10.14
CA ASN A 229 2.60 8.83 -10.64
C ASN A 229 2.32 9.32 -12.07
N THR A 230 2.45 8.47 -13.07
CA THR A 230 2.41 8.87 -14.50
C THR A 230 1.92 7.71 -15.36
N GLY A 231 1.73 7.93 -16.66
CA GLY A 231 1.42 6.92 -17.66
C GLY A 231 1.93 7.34 -19.03
N ASN A 232 2.12 6.40 -19.95
CA ASN A 232 2.52 6.73 -21.32
C ASN A 232 1.27 6.90 -22.21
N GLU A 233 0.94 8.15 -22.54
CA GLU A 233 -0.33 8.50 -23.17
C GLU A 233 -0.30 8.30 -24.70
N ASP A 234 0.76 8.78 -25.34
CA ASP A 234 0.83 8.96 -26.80
C ASP A 234 1.75 7.96 -27.51
N GLY A 235 2.42 7.08 -26.76
CA GLY A 235 3.42 6.18 -27.31
C GLY A 235 4.75 6.87 -27.62
N GLU A 236 4.97 8.07 -27.10
CA GLU A 236 6.24 8.77 -27.26
C GLU A 236 7.32 8.19 -26.35
N ARG A 237 8.59 8.45 -26.69
CA ARG A 237 9.75 7.87 -26.03
C ARG A 237 10.34 8.82 -25.00
N CYS A 238 9.97 8.60 -23.73
CA CYS A 238 10.54 9.29 -22.57
C CYS A 238 10.32 10.81 -22.59
N THR A 239 9.27 11.29 -23.24
CA THR A 239 8.84 12.70 -23.19
C THR A 239 7.91 12.91 -21.99
N LEU A 240 7.52 14.16 -21.71
CA LEU A 240 6.56 14.47 -20.65
C LEU A 240 5.21 13.79 -20.96
N ASN A 241 4.57 13.21 -19.94
CA ASN A 241 3.38 12.35 -20.01
C ASN A 241 3.57 11.07 -20.83
N ASN A 242 4.83 10.71 -21.11
CA ASN A 242 5.20 9.61 -21.98
C ASN A 242 6.45 8.88 -21.45
N PRO A 243 6.39 8.36 -20.20
CA PRO A 243 7.51 7.66 -19.60
C PRO A 243 7.89 6.41 -20.40
N CYS A 244 9.16 6.05 -20.32
CA CYS A 244 9.71 4.85 -20.92
C CYS A 244 10.46 4.01 -19.87
N GLU A 245 10.44 2.70 -20.03
CA GLU A 245 11.19 1.79 -19.17
C GLU A 245 12.63 1.68 -19.66
N VAL A 246 13.60 1.77 -18.76
CA VAL A 246 15.01 1.56 -19.07
C VAL A 246 15.52 0.38 -18.24
N ASP A 247 15.95 -0.68 -18.93
CA ASP A 247 16.46 -1.89 -18.28
C ASP A 247 17.92 -1.73 -17.78
N ARG A 248 18.46 -2.76 -17.14
CA ARG A 248 19.84 -2.75 -16.61
C ARG A 248 20.93 -2.68 -17.69
N ARG A 249 20.59 -2.99 -18.95
CA ARG A 249 21.49 -2.91 -20.11
C ARG A 249 21.32 -1.58 -20.87
N GLY A 250 20.41 -0.72 -20.42
CA GLY A 250 20.09 0.55 -21.08
C GLY A 250 19.09 0.42 -22.24
N ASN A 251 18.47 -0.74 -22.44
CA ASN A 251 17.42 -0.88 -23.45
C ASN A 251 16.19 -0.10 -23.01
N VAL A 252 15.61 0.64 -23.95
CA VAL A 252 14.42 1.46 -23.71
C VAL A 252 13.20 0.76 -24.30
N THR A 253 12.17 0.58 -23.49
CA THR A 253 10.86 0.07 -23.91
C THR A 253 9.80 1.13 -23.71
N VAL A 254 9.01 1.39 -24.74
CA VAL A 254 7.82 2.27 -24.68
C VAL A 254 6.60 1.38 -24.57
N ARG A 255 5.68 1.75 -23.67
CA ARG A 255 4.44 0.99 -23.42
C ARG A 255 3.26 1.94 -23.38
N GLN A 256 2.74 2.28 -24.57
CA GLN A 256 1.56 3.13 -24.68
C GLN A 256 0.38 2.56 -23.87
N GLY A 257 -0.32 3.43 -23.15
CA GLY A 257 -1.48 3.11 -22.30
C GLY A 257 -1.13 2.49 -20.95
N ILE A 258 0.14 2.28 -20.62
CA ILE A 258 0.55 1.72 -19.33
C ILE A 258 0.84 2.83 -18.32
N ASN A 259 0.32 2.63 -17.10
CA ASN A 259 0.43 3.53 -15.97
C ASN A 259 1.36 2.99 -14.87
N TYR A 260 1.91 3.93 -14.10
CA TYR A 260 2.94 3.67 -13.12
C TYR A 260 2.72 4.39 -11.79
N GLY A 261 3.25 3.81 -10.72
CA GLY A 261 3.38 4.44 -9.41
C GLY A 261 4.81 4.42 -8.89
N GLN A 262 5.11 5.22 -7.88
CA GLN A 262 6.38 5.17 -7.15
C GLN A 262 6.21 4.49 -5.80
N GLN A 263 7.21 3.73 -5.37
CA GLN A 263 7.14 2.99 -4.11
C GLN A 263 7.35 3.90 -2.90
N THR A 264 6.60 3.67 -1.82
CA THR A 264 6.66 4.52 -0.61
C THR A 264 7.44 3.89 0.55
N TYR A 265 7.98 2.67 0.39
CA TYR A 265 8.66 1.96 1.48
C TYR A 265 9.92 2.68 1.99
N GLN A 266 10.62 3.41 1.12
CA GLN A 266 11.80 4.20 1.53
C GLN A 266 11.37 5.33 2.45
N LEU A 267 10.33 6.09 2.05
CA LEU A 267 9.71 7.11 2.89
C LEU A 267 9.30 6.53 4.24
N ALA A 268 8.57 5.40 4.25
CA ALA A 268 8.13 4.75 5.48
C ALA A 268 9.28 4.42 6.45
N ARG A 269 10.44 4.03 5.92
CA ARG A 269 11.66 3.72 6.69
C ARG A 269 12.41 4.95 7.17
N CYS A 270 12.34 6.05 6.41
CA CYS A 270 12.99 7.31 6.76
C CYS A 270 12.19 8.17 7.75
N LEU A 271 10.91 7.86 7.99
CA LEU A 271 10.11 8.55 9.00
C LEU A 271 10.61 8.26 10.42
N GLY A 272 10.98 9.34 11.11
CA GLY A 272 11.52 9.41 12.46
C GLY A 272 10.49 9.68 13.54
N LYS A 273 10.99 10.16 14.69
CA LYS A 273 10.15 10.65 15.79
C LYS A 273 9.37 11.87 15.30
N GLY A 274 8.13 12.03 15.76
CA GLY A 274 7.35 13.23 15.47
C GLY A 274 6.99 13.40 14.00
N ASN A 275 7.12 12.34 13.19
CA ASN A 275 6.94 12.33 11.73
C ASN A 275 7.99 13.09 10.91
N ASP A 276 9.17 13.35 11.48
CA ASP A 276 10.24 13.98 10.71
C ASP A 276 10.81 13.02 9.65
N VAL A 277 11.09 13.52 8.43
CA VAL A 277 11.84 12.72 7.44
C VAL A 277 13.34 12.83 7.74
N VAL A 278 13.92 11.74 8.26
CA VAL A 278 15.32 11.71 8.71
C VAL A 278 16.23 11.22 7.58
N LEU A 279 16.91 12.16 6.92
CA LEU A 279 17.80 11.91 5.77
C LEU A 279 19.23 11.52 6.19
N ASP A 280 19.39 10.61 7.16
CA ASP A 280 20.69 10.11 7.59
C ASP A 280 21.24 9.00 6.67
N ARG A 281 22.42 8.45 7.00
CA ARG A 281 23.08 7.37 6.23
C ARG A 281 22.23 6.09 6.05
N LYS A 282 21.21 5.87 6.87
CA LYS A 282 20.31 4.71 6.81
C LYS A 282 19.07 4.98 5.95
N CYS A 283 18.80 6.25 5.64
CA CYS A 283 17.76 6.64 4.72
C CYS A 283 18.26 6.62 3.26
N ALA A 284 17.49 5.94 2.41
CA ALA A 284 17.78 5.76 0.98
C ALA A 284 17.02 6.74 0.07
N LEU A 285 16.32 7.72 0.66
CA LEU A 285 15.74 8.81 -0.11
C LEU A 285 16.84 9.77 -0.60
N PRO A 286 16.64 10.44 -1.75
CA PRO A 286 17.47 11.56 -2.20
C PRO A 286 17.66 12.61 -1.11
N ARG A 287 18.83 13.25 -1.11
CA ARG A 287 19.21 14.30 -0.17
C ARG A 287 19.51 15.61 -0.93
N PRO A 288 19.32 16.77 -0.28
CA PRO A 288 19.77 18.05 -0.81
C PRO A 288 21.28 18.09 -1.07
#